data_AF-A0A6B2G848-F1
#
_entry.id   AF-A0A6B2G848-F1
#
_cell.length_a   1.000
_cell.length_b   1.000
_cell.length_c   1.000
_cell.angle_alpha   90.00
_cell.angle_beta   90.00
_cell.angle_gamma   90.00
#
_symmetry.space_group_name_H-M   'P 1'
#
loop_
_entity.id
_entity.type
_entity.pdbx_description
1 polymer ?
#
loop_
_entity_poly.entity_id
_entity_poly.type
_entity_poly.pdbx_seq_one_letter_code
_entity_poly.pdbx_strand_id
1 'polypeptide(L)'
;DQFLYWGSTTMRVENSDVVEFLVAEYTHLRSGANSSILRKKYLDKCIVSKLISEKKIMYISPVQANRFIDFPIKFMSDIKEFKVDGFVVIYNVDPKFGNKDDQDDFLLLALKQIKALSHKAVVAASKCDTITQPMNISQMIVDKINIRDSKFIFWAPIIETSALSNVNIISA
;
A
#
# COMPACT_ATOMS: atom_id res chain seq x y z
N ASP A 1 -6.30 -5.29 15.18
CA ASP A 1 -5.30 -5.25 14.09
C ASP A 1 -5.07 -3.85 13.58
N GLN A 2 -3.87 -3.55 13.05
CA GLN A 2 -3.57 -2.28 12.37
C GLN A 2 -3.59 -2.43 10.83
N PHE A 3 -4.45 -3.31 10.34
CA PHE A 3 -4.67 -3.49 8.90
C PHE A 3 -6.13 -3.82 8.62
N LEU A 4 -6.55 -3.51 7.40
CA LEU A 4 -7.82 -3.92 6.78
C LEU A 4 -7.55 -5.11 5.86
N TYR A 5 -8.45 -6.09 5.85
CA TYR A 5 -8.42 -7.18 4.88
C TYR A 5 -9.42 -6.85 3.78
N TRP A 6 -8.95 -6.62 2.56
CA TRP A 6 -9.80 -6.21 1.43
C TRP A 6 -10.41 -7.38 0.68
N GLY A 7 -10.01 -8.61 1.00
CA GLY A 7 -10.53 -9.83 0.38
C GLY A 7 -9.52 -10.49 -0.55
N SER A 8 -10.05 -11.35 -1.42
CA SER A 8 -9.29 -12.00 -2.48
C SER A 8 -9.88 -11.71 -3.86
N THR A 9 -9.02 -11.72 -4.86
CA THR A 9 -9.40 -11.65 -6.28
C THR A 9 -8.52 -12.60 -7.09
N THR A 10 -9.03 -13.12 -8.19
CA THR A 10 -8.25 -13.98 -9.10
C THR A 10 -8.01 -13.25 -10.40
N MET A 11 -6.76 -13.24 -10.88
CA MET A 11 -6.40 -12.61 -12.14
C MET A 11 -5.52 -13.58 -12.95
N ARG A 12 -5.68 -13.56 -14.27
CA ARG A 12 -4.76 -14.23 -15.18
C ARG A 12 -3.67 -13.24 -15.56
N VAL A 13 -2.44 -13.50 -15.17
CA VAL A 13 -1.27 -12.75 -15.63
C VAL A 13 -0.90 -13.29 -17.02
N GLU A 14 -0.49 -12.44 -17.96
CA GLU A 14 -0.31 -12.77 -19.38
C GLU A 14 0.41 -14.12 -19.61
N ASN A 15 -0.25 -15.03 -20.35
CA ASN A 15 0.20 -16.40 -20.65
C ASN A 15 0.54 -17.29 -19.45
N SER A 16 0.08 -16.93 -18.25
CA SER A 16 0.28 -17.72 -17.02
C SER A 16 -1.04 -18.28 -16.47
N ASP A 17 -0.91 -19.10 -15.43
CA ASP A 17 -2.05 -19.62 -14.69
C ASP A 17 -2.85 -18.51 -14.00
N VAL A 18 -4.07 -18.85 -13.61
CA VAL A 18 -4.89 -17.96 -12.77
C VAL A 18 -4.24 -17.86 -11.40
N VAL A 19 -3.87 -16.64 -11.00
CA VAL A 19 -3.25 -16.34 -9.71
C VAL A 19 -4.30 -15.72 -8.78
N GLU A 20 -4.36 -16.20 -7.54
CA GLU A 20 -5.15 -15.57 -6.48
C GLU A 20 -4.32 -14.50 -5.78
N PHE A 21 -4.89 -13.31 -5.64
CA PHE A 21 -4.35 -12.19 -4.90
C PHE A 21 -5.15 -12.02 -3.62
N LEU A 22 -4.47 -12.02 -2.49
CA LEU A 22 -5.00 -11.64 -1.18
C LEU A 22 -4.55 -10.21 -0.88
N VAL A 23 -5.49 -9.31 -0.56
CA VAL A 23 -5.17 -7.89 -0.39
C VAL A 23 -5.42 -7.46 1.04
N ALA A 24 -4.41 -6.82 1.63
CA ALA A 24 -4.49 -6.19 2.93
C ALA A 24 -3.88 -4.79 2.88
N GLU A 25 -4.49 -3.86 3.60
CA GLU A 25 -3.99 -2.50 3.74
C GLU A 25 -3.61 -2.27 5.19
N TYR A 26 -2.32 -2.05 5.43
CA TYR A 26 -1.89 -1.48 6.70
C TYR A 26 -2.30 -0.01 6.77
N THR A 27 -3.01 0.33 7.83
CA THR A 27 -3.49 1.69 8.04
C THR A 27 -3.58 1.98 9.53
N HIS A 28 -3.42 3.26 9.87
CA HIS A 28 -3.54 3.69 11.26
C HIS A 28 -4.95 4.19 11.55
N LEU A 29 -5.84 3.28 11.98
CA LEU A 29 -7.18 3.60 12.48
C LEU A 29 -7.04 4.39 13.79
N ARG A 30 -6.96 5.73 13.72
CA ARG A 30 -6.89 6.58 14.93
C ARG A 30 -8.22 6.57 15.66
N SER A 31 -8.19 6.17 16.93
CA SER A 31 -9.16 6.60 17.94
C SER A 31 -8.54 7.77 18.69
N GLY A 32 -9.10 8.97 18.56
CA GLY A 32 -8.72 10.12 19.37
C GLY A 32 -7.38 10.78 19.02
N ALA A 33 -7.36 12.11 19.13
CA ALA A 33 -6.20 12.94 18.93
C ALA A 33 -5.13 12.67 20.00
N ASN A 34 -4.21 11.72 19.73
CA ASN A 34 -2.83 11.73 20.22
C ASN A 34 -2.10 10.49 19.72
N SER A 35 -1.06 10.70 18.92
CA SER A 35 0.21 9.96 18.98
C SER A 35 1.00 10.21 17.70
N SER A 36 2.16 10.84 17.87
CA SER A 36 3.30 10.71 16.99
C SER A 36 3.74 9.25 17.01
N ILE A 37 3.09 8.41 16.21
CA ILE A 37 3.66 7.10 15.93
C ILE A 37 4.94 7.34 15.17
N LEU A 38 6.04 7.01 15.84
CA LEU A 38 7.36 6.96 15.24
C LEU A 38 7.25 6.09 13.99
N ARG A 39 7.49 6.69 12.80
CA ARG A 39 7.33 6.04 11.48
C ARG A 39 7.95 4.64 11.43
N LYS A 40 9.09 4.46 12.08
CA LYS A 40 9.76 3.17 12.25
C LYS A 40 8.88 2.10 12.91
N LYS A 41 8.22 2.43 14.03
CA LYS A 41 7.30 1.50 14.72
C LYS A 41 6.09 1.13 13.87
N TYR A 42 5.65 2.01 12.97
CA TYR A 42 4.61 1.68 12.02
C TYR A 42 5.13 0.69 10.98
N LEU A 43 6.27 0.98 10.34
CA LEU A 43 6.87 0.12 9.32
C LEU A 43 7.22 -1.28 9.85
N ASP A 44 7.75 -1.38 11.08
CA ASP A 44 8.03 -2.66 11.73
C ASP A 44 6.78 -3.53 11.89
N LYS A 45 5.59 -2.92 11.97
CA LYS A 45 4.30 -3.65 12.02
C LYS A 45 3.74 -3.95 10.63
N CYS A 46 4.05 -3.13 9.65
CA CYS A 46 3.52 -3.25 8.28
C CYS A 46 4.31 -4.25 7.45
N ILE A 47 5.64 -4.30 7.65
CA ILE A 47 6.55 -5.11 6.85
C ILE A 47 6.75 -6.44 7.59
N VAL A 48 5.76 -7.32 7.44
CA VAL A 48 5.74 -8.67 8.00
C VAL A 48 5.63 -9.70 6.89
N SER A 49 6.06 -10.93 7.13
CA SER A 49 5.98 -12.03 6.16
C SER A 49 4.64 -12.77 6.18
N LYS A 50 3.81 -12.56 7.21
CA LYS A 50 2.53 -13.25 7.41
C LYS A 50 1.55 -12.40 8.21
N LEU A 51 0.28 -12.43 7.81
CA LEU A 51 -0.83 -11.85 8.54
C LEU A 51 -1.66 -12.94 9.22
N ILE A 52 -2.01 -12.71 10.49
CA ILE A 52 -2.83 -13.63 11.28
C ILE A 52 -3.89 -12.80 12.02
N SER A 53 -5.16 -13.12 11.80
CA SER A 53 -6.27 -12.59 12.59
C SER A 53 -7.51 -13.48 12.45
N GLU A 54 -7.85 -14.20 13.52
CA GLU A 54 -8.83 -15.31 13.49
C GLU A 54 -10.27 -14.87 13.16
N LYS A 55 -10.67 -13.68 13.63
CA LYS A 55 -12.04 -13.15 13.50
C LYS A 55 -12.13 -11.98 12.52
N LYS A 56 -11.10 -11.79 11.69
CA LYS A 56 -11.08 -10.68 10.76
C LYS A 56 -12.02 -10.95 9.59
N ILE A 57 -12.92 -10.00 9.35
CA ILE A 57 -13.81 -10.01 8.19
C ILE A 57 -13.26 -9.12 7.08
N MET A 58 -13.63 -9.43 5.84
CA MET A 58 -13.39 -8.57 4.69
C MET A 58 -14.02 -7.19 4.91
N TYR A 59 -13.19 -6.16 4.79
CA TYR A 59 -13.58 -4.76 4.87
C TYR A 59 -14.21 -4.30 3.55
N ILE A 60 -15.34 -3.62 3.65
CA ILE A 60 -16.05 -3.04 2.51
C ILE A 60 -16.09 -1.52 2.62
N SER A 61 -16.52 -1.00 3.78
CA SER A 61 -16.62 0.45 4.01
C SER A 61 -16.72 0.76 5.51
N PRO A 62 -16.57 2.03 5.92
CA PRO A 62 -16.79 2.42 7.32
C PRO A 62 -18.22 2.15 7.81
N VAL A 63 -19.21 2.16 6.90
CA VAL A 63 -20.62 1.89 7.25
C VAL A 63 -20.81 0.46 7.75
N GLN A 64 -20.06 -0.49 7.17
CA GLN A 64 -20.09 -1.90 7.58
C GLN A 64 -19.72 -2.07 9.06
N ALA A 65 -18.83 -1.24 9.61
CA ALA A 65 -18.44 -1.34 11.02
C ALA A 65 -19.62 -1.16 11.99
N ASN A 66 -20.64 -0.39 11.59
CA ASN A 66 -21.83 -0.14 12.39
C ASN A 66 -23.01 -1.05 12.03
N ARG A 67 -22.98 -1.68 10.84
CA ARG A 67 -24.11 -2.45 10.28
C ARG A 67 -23.65 -3.75 9.63
N PHE A 68 -22.73 -4.48 10.27
CA PHE A 68 -22.03 -5.59 9.60
C PHE A 68 -22.93 -6.72 9.09
N ILE A 69 -24.13 -6.91 9.69
CA ILE A 69 -25.13 -7.91 9.28
C ILE A 69 -25.70 -7.61 7.88
N ASP A 70 -25.71 -6.33 7.49
CA ASP A 70 -26.25 -5.89 6.19
C ASP A 70 -25.26 -6.09 5.04
N PHE A 71 -24.07 -6.63 5.32
CA PHE A 71 -22.99 -6.81 4.36
C PHE A 71 -22.56 -8.28 4.25
N PRO A 72 -22.07 -8.72 3.08
CA PRO A 72 -21.48 -10.05 2.94
C PRO A 72 -20.34 -10.27 3.94
N ILE A 73 -20.37 -11.40 4.64
CA ILE A 73 -19.33 -11.80 5.60
C ILE A 73 -18.42 -12.82 4.92
N LYS A 74 -17.15 -12.46 4.75
CA LYS A 74 -16.07 -13.38 4.36
C LYS A 74 -14.98 -13.28 5.41
N PHE A 75 -14.60 -14.40 6.03
CA PHE A 75 -13.57 -14.40 7.05
C PHE A 75 -12.20 -14.54 6.41
N MET A 76 -11.22 -13.85 6.98
CA MET A 76 -9.80 -14.07 6.70
C MET A 76 -9.35 -15.45 7.20
N SER A 77 -10.05 -16.08 8.14
CA SER A 77 -9.75 -17.45 8.55
C SER A 77 -10.24 -18.52 7.57
N ASP A 78 -11.07 -18.15 6.60
CA ASP A 78 -11.51 -19.07 5.53
C ASP A 78 -10.37 -19.35 4.53
N ILE A 79 -9.36 -18.48 4.47
CA ILE A 79 -8.12 -18.72 3.71
C ILE A 79 -7.12 -19.51 4.57
N LYS A 80 -6.44 -20.49 3.95
CA LYS A 80 -5.48 -21.34 4.64
C LYS A 80 -4.32 -20.55 5.27
N GLU A 81 -3.84 -19.52 4.56
CA GLU A 81 -2.73 -18.69 5.02
C GLU A 81 -2.67 -17.37 4.26
N PHE A 82 -2.43 -16.26 4.98
CA PHE A 82 -2.10 -14.97 4.37
C PHE A 82 -0.58 -14.73 4.49
N LYS A 83 0.18 -15.24 3.51
CA LYS A 83 1.60 -14.91 3.34
C LYS A 83 1.74 -13.60 2.57
N VAL A 84 2.75 -12.81 2.91
CA VAL A 84 3.03 -11.54 2.24
C VAL A 84 4.13 -11.77 1.22
N ASP A 85 3.75 -11.81 -0.06
CA ASP A 85 4.70 -12.03 -1.17
C ASP A 85 5.36 -10.73 -1.67
N GLY A 86 4.73 -9.58 -1.38
CA GLY A 86 5.24 -8.27 -1.79
C GLY A 86 4.43 -7.11 -1.22
N PHE A 87 4.93 -5.90 -1.48
CA PHE A 87 4.38 -4.66 -0.94
C PHE A 87 4.03 -3.67 -2.05
N VAL A 88 2.89 -3.00 -1.90
CA VAL A 88 2.57 -1.78 -2.65
C VAL A 88 2.77 -0.60 -1.71
N VAL A 89 3.78 0.23 -2.01
CA VAL A 89 4.07 1.44 -1.23
C VAL A 89 3.38 2.62 -1.90
N ILE A 90 2.35 3.16 -1.26
CA ILE A 90 1.57 4.26 -1.80
C ILE A 90 2.35 5.58 -1.63
N TYR A 91 2.52 6.33 -2.71
CA TYR A 91 3.07 7.68 -2.71
C TYR A 91 2.01 8.64 -3.26
N ASN A 92 1.56 9.59 -2.46
CA ASN A 92 0.56 10.58 -2.87
C ASN A 92 1.24 11.70 -3.67
N VAL A 93 0.84 11.87 -4.93
CA VAL A 93 1.38 12.91 -5.82
C VAL A 93 0.58 14.21 -5.81
N ASP A 94 -0.57 14.23 -5.13
CA ASP A 94 -1.44 15.41 -5.07
C ASP A 94 -0.65 16.66 -4.65
N PRO A 95 -0.62 17.71 -5.48
CA PRO A 95 0.11 18.94 -5.18
C PRO A 95 -0.32 19.59 -3.86
N LYS A 96 -1.59 19.38 -3.45
CA LYS A 96 -2.18 19.93 -2.22
C LYS A 96 -1.84 19.11 -0.96
N PHE A 97 -1.13 17.99 -1.09
CA PHE A 97 -0.69 17.20 0.05
C PHE A 97 0.41 17.95 0.83
N GLY A 98 0.15 18.25 2.11
CA GLY A 98 1.01 19.13 2.91
C GLY A 98 2.30 18.50 3.45
N ASN A 99 2.38 17.16 3.58
CA ASN A 99 3.46 16.48 4.29
C ASN A 99 4.43 15.77 3.32
N LYS A 100 4.93 16.48 2.30
CA LYS A 100 5.74 15.89 1.23
C LYS A 100 7.11 15.41 1.71
N ASP A 101 7.82 16.20 2.52
CA ASP A 101 9.13 15.80 3.05
C ASP A 101 9.03 14.54 3.92
N ASP A 102 8.01 14.50 4.78
CA ASP A 102 7.71 13.36 5.63
C ASP A 102 7.42 12.07 4.84
N GLN A 103 6.75 12.22 3.70
CA GLN A 103 6.45 11.13 2.79
C GLN A 103 7.70 10.62 2.07
N ASP A 104 8.62 11.51 1.65
CA ASP A 104 9.87 11.11 1.01
C ASP A 104 10.75 10.29 1.97
N ASP A 105 10.90 10.75 3.21
CA ASP A 105 11.62 10.02 4.27
C ASP A 105 10.98 8.67 4.56
N PHE A 106 9.64 8.64 4.60
CA PHE A 106 8.88 7.40 4.82
C PHE A 106 9.09 6.41 3.69
N LEU A 107 9.02 6.86 2.43
CA LEU A 107 9.24 6.02 1.25
C LEU A 107 10.66 5.42 1.27
N LEU A 108 11.68 6.24 1.52
CA LEU A 108 13.06 5.76 1.61
C LEU A 108 13.23 4.70 2.72
N LEU A 109 12.68 4.96 3.90
CA LEU A 109 12.76 4.04 5.03
C LEU A 109 12.04 2.72 4.73
N ALA A 110 10.83 2.79 4.15
CA ALA A 110 10.05 1.63 3.75
C ALA A 110 10.81 0.77 2.73
N LEU A 111 11.31 1.37 1.66
CA LEU A 111 12.03 0.64 0.60
C LEU A 111 13.33 -0.01 1.11
N LYS A 112 14.05 0.65 2.03
CA LYS A 112 15.23 0.06 2.68
C LYS A 112 14.86 -1.17 3.52
N GLN A 113 13.80 -1.07 4.32
CA GLN A 113 13.36 -2.16 5.19
C GLN A 113 12.80 -3.34 4.40
N ILE A 114 11.98 -3.07 3.37
CA ILE A 114 11.47 -4.12 2.48
C ILE A 114 12.61 -4.85 1.78
N LYS A 115 13.61 -4.10 1.25
CA LYS A 115 14.79 -4.69 0.61
C LYS A 115 15.61 -5.53 1.57
N ALA A 116 15.81 -5.08 2.81
CA ALA A 116 16.55 -5.82 3.83
C ALA A 116 15.89 -7.17 4.15
N LEU A 117 14.57 -7.26 4.01
CA LEU A 117 13.80 -8.50 4.20
C LEU A 117 13.65 -9.32 2.90
N SER A 118 14.33 -8.94 1.81
CA SER A 118 14.28 -9.61 0.50
C SER A 118 12.87 -9.72 -0.12
N HIS A 119 11.93 -8.88 0.30
CA HIS A 119 10.58 -8.85 -0.29
C HIS A 119 10.56 -7.95 -1.53
N LYS A 120 9.59 -8.17 -2.41
CA LYS A 120 9.35 -7.31 -3.58
C LYS A 120 8.52 -6.09 -3.21
N ALA A 121 8.74 -4.99 -3.91
CA ALA A 121 7.94 -3.78 -3.76
C ALA A 121 7.65 -3.14 -5.12
N VAL A 122 6.51 -2.47 -5.19
CA VAL A 122 6.16 -1.48 -6.21
C VAL A 122 5.76 -0.20 -5.51
N VAL A 123 6.14 0.95 -6.07
CA VAL A 123 5.67 2.26 -5.62
C VAL A 123 4.49 2.67 -6.48
N ALA A 124 3.31 2.76 -5.88
CA ALA A 124 2.13 3.28 -6.55
C ALA A 124 2.06 4.79 -6.33
N ALA A 125 2.46 5.56 -7.34
CA ALA A 125 2.24 6.99 -7.39
C ALA A 125 0.74 7.25 -7.60
N SER A 126 0.06 7.63 -6.53
CA SER A 126 -1.41 7.70 -6.45
C SER A 126 -1.93 9.13 -6.55
N LYS A 127 -3.16 9.26 -7.04
CA LYS A 127 -3.85 10.53 -7.31
C LYS A 127 -3.26 11.31 -8.49
N CYS A 128 -2.76 10.62 -9.50
CA CYS A 128 -2.23 11.25 -10.71
C CYS A 128 -3.29 12.09 -11.46
N ASP A 129 -4.58 11.82 -11.26
CA ASP A 129 -5.70 12.64 -11.77
C ASP A 129 -5.70 14.10 -11.27
N THR A 130 -4.98 14.40 -10.19
CA THR A 130 -4.86 15.76 -9.63
C THR A 130 -3.77 16.60 -10.30
N ILE A 131 -2.94 15.98 -11.14
CA ILE A 131 -1.83 16.63 -11.83
C ILE A 131 -2.32 17.24 -13.13
N THR A 132 -2.29 18.57 -13.21
CA THR A 132 -2.79 19.32 -14.37
C THR A 132 -1.71 19.71 -15.37
N GLN A 133 -0.44 19.65 -14.96
CA GLN A 133 0.70 20.02 -15.80
C GLN A 133 1.46 18.77 -16.24
N PRO A 134 1.97 18.71 -17.49
CA PRO A 134 2.80 17.61 -17.94
C PRO A 134 4.07 17.52 -17.08
N MET A 135 4.25 16.39 -16.39
CA MET A 135 5.43 16.13 -15.58
C MET A 135 5.74 14.64 -15.56
N ASN A 136 7.02 14.30 -15.47
CA ASN A 136 7.46 12.92 -15.27
C ASN A 136 7.44 12.61 -13.75
N ILE A 137 6.32 12.07 -13.29
CA ILE A 137 6.07 11.78 -11.87
C ILE A 137 7.07 10.75 -11.34
N SER A 138 7.33 9.71 -12.13
CA SER A 138 8.27 8.66 -11.79
C SER A 138 9.68 9.21 -11.56
N GLN A 139 10.19 10.04 -12.48
CA GLN A 139 11.51 10.68 -12.34
C GLN A 139 11.54 11.63 -11.14
N MET A 140 10.48 12.43 -10.93
CA MET A 140 10.38 13.33 -9.78
C MET A 140 10.54 12.56 -8.45
N ILE A 141 9.88 11.40 -8.30
CA ILE A 141 9.97 10.60 -7.09
C ILE A 141 11.41 10.08 -6.90
N VAL A 142 12.04 9.56 -7.96
CA VAL A 142 13.42 9.08 -7.91
C VAL A 142 14.38 10.19 -7.49
N ASP A 143 14.26 11.38 -8.09
CA ASP A 143 15.12 12.53 -7.79
C ASP A 143 14.97 12.97 -6.32
N LYS A 144 13.75 13.02 -5.80
CA LYS A 144 13.50 13.32 -4.38
C LYS A 144 14.18 12.31 -3.46
N ILE A 145 14.11 11.03 -3.77
CA ILE A 145 14.77 10.01 -2.97
C ILE A 145 16.29 10.11 -3.06
N ASN A 146 16.84 10.38 -4.25
CA ASN A 146 18.27 10.60 -4.43
C ASN A 146 18.78 11.83 -3.66
N ILE A 147 17.96 12.87 -3.50
CA ILE A 147 18.28 14.03 -2.65
C ILE A 147 18.38 13.62 -1.18
N ARG A 148 17.49 12.73 -0.69
CA ARG A 148 17.53 12.25 0.70
C ARG A 148 18.71 11.32 0.96
N ASP A 149 19.03 10.45 0.02
CA ASP A 149 20.15 9.53 0.10
C ASP A 149 20.72 9.21 -1.28
N SER A 150 21.79 9.90 -1.65
CA SER A 150 22.44 9.77 -2.96
C SER A 150 23.10 8.42 -3.20
N LYS A 151 23.27 7.59 -2.16
CA LYS A 151 23.80 6.23 -2.29
C LYS A 151 22.69 5.19 -2.43
N PHE A 152 21.44 5.57 -2.21
CA PHE A 152 20.32 4.67 -2.35
C PHE A 152 20.03 4.43 -3.83
N ILE A 153 20.22 3.19 -4.28
CA ILE A 153 19.83 2.77 -5.63
C ILE A 153 18.34 2.44 -5.60
N PHE A 154 17.53 3.31 -6.21
CA PHE A 154 16.10 3.10 -6.37
C PHE A 154 15.85 1.84 -7.22
N TRP A 155 15.12 0.86 -6.66
CA TRP A 155 15.00 -0.49 -7.23
C TRP A 155 13.56 -0.95 -7.44
N ALA A 156 12.59 -0.31 -6.78
CA ALA A 156 11.19 -0.65 -6.91
C ALA A 156 10.61 0.01 -8.16
N PRO A 157 9.83 -0.68 -9.00
CA PRO A 157 9.11 -0.04 -10.09
C PRO A 157 8.14 1.03 -9.57
N ILE A 158 7.95 2.12 -10.32
CA ILE A 158 6.95 3.14 -10.04
C ILE A 158 5.80 2.96 -11.02
N ILE A 159 4.58 2.85 -10.52
CA ILE A 159 3.36 2.80 -11.33
C ILE A 159 2.53 4.03 -11.00
N GLU A 160 2.23 4.83 -12.02
CA GLU A 160 1.37 6.01 -11.92
C GLU A 160 -0.08 5.57 -11.98
N THR A 161 -0.85 5.88 -10.95
CA THR A 161 -2.19 5.34 -10.71
C THR A 161 -3.19 6.43 -10.34
N SER A 162 -4.44 6.20 -10.73
CA SER A 162 -5.59 6.94 -10.22
C SER A 162 -6.70 5.97 -9.87
N ALA A 163 -6.99 5.82 -8.58
CA ALA A 163 -8.14 5.02 -8.13
C ALA A 163 -9.46 5.70 -8.50
N LEU A 164 -9.49 7.04 -8.55
CA LEU A 164 -10.69 7.81 -8.93
C LEU A 164 -11.05 7.59 -10.40
N SER A 165 -10.05 7.66 -11.29
CA SER A 165 -10.23 7.49 -12.73
C SER A 165 -10.02 6.05 -13.20
N ASN A 166 -9.78 5.12 -12.26
CA ASN A 166 -9.47 3.71 -12.52
C ASN A 166 -8.33 3.49 -13.54
N VAL A 167 -7.24 4.25 -13.40
CA VAL A 167 -6.06 4.17 -14.27
C VAL A 167 -4.96 3.37 -13.58
N ASN A 168 -4.43 2.35 -14.29
CA ASN A 168 -3.34 1.47 -13.85
C ASN A 168 -3.57 0.80 -12.49
N ILE A 169 -4.83 0.61 -12.08
CA ILE A 169 -5.20 -0.18 -10.89
C ILE A 169 -5.00 -1.67 -11.15
N ILE A 170 -5.29 -2.08 -12.38
CA ILE A 170 -4.94 -3.36 -12.95
C ILE A 170 -4.03 -3.04 -14.13
N SER A 171 -2.72 -3.22 -13.97
CA SER A 171 -1.79 -3.25 -15.10
C SER A 171 -1.52 -4.70 -15.42
N ALA A 172 -1.84 -5.11 -16.65
CA ALA A 172 -1.36 -6.36 -17.21
C ALA A 172 0.15 -6.27 -17.46
#